data_AF-A0A078IIF8-F1
#
_entry.id   AF-A0A078IIF8-F1
#
_cell.length_a   1.000
_cell.length_b   1.000
_cell.length_c   1.000
_cell.angle_alpha   90.00
_cell.angle_beta   90.00
_cell.angle_gamma   90.00
#
_symmetry.space_group_name_H-M   'P 1'
#
loop_
_entity.id
_entity.type
_entity.pdbx_description
1 polymer ?
#
loop_
_entity_poly.entity_id
_entity_poly.type
_entity_poly.pdbx_seq_one_letter_code
_entity_poly.pdbx_strand_id
1 'polypeptide(L)'
;MGNMYWIAKWNQAGFFIQIFNFSTETFEALASLPFDYGAYDVHNLSAFRGNNLSLLVQNKETEKIEVWVTNMGKKGVIISWTKFFRVTRPDRQVFRACEGIATKVHFIDKKNSVVVCCEEVAVDERCVSLAFCLRLCISSKSCSGSNIGL
;
A
#
# COMPACT_ATOMS: atom_id res chain seq x y z
N MET A 1 21.51 -8.12 6.46
CA MET A 1 21.19 -6.71 6.81
C MET A 1 19.95 -6.33 6.03
N GLY A 2 18.95 -5.73 6.69
CA GLY A 2 17.75 -5.23 6.03
C GLY A 2 17.98 -3.81 5.54
N ASN A 3 17.60 -3.50 4.31
CA ASN A 3 17.60 -2.13 3.80
C ASN A 3 16.27 -1.45 4.17
N MET A 4 16.30 -0.12 4.29
CA MET A 4 15.10 0.69 4.49
C MET A 4 14.65 1.28 3.17
N TYR A 5 13.33 1.25 2.92
CA TYR A 5 12.73 1.71 1.67
C TYR A 5 11.53 2.61 1.98
N TRP A 6 11.35 3.67 1.19
CA TRP A 6 10.14 4.49 1.22
C TRP A 6 9.88 5.12 -0.14
N ILE A 7 8.68 5.68 -0.29
CA ILE A 7 8.31 6.45 -1.47
C ILE A 7 8.79 7.88 -1.26
N ALA A 8 9.57 8.39 -2.21
CA ALA A 8 10.05 9.76 -2.23
C ALA A 8 9.53 10.47 -3.48
N LYS A 9 9.54 11.81 -3.44
CA LYS A 9 9.18 12.67 -4.57
C LYS A 9 10.29 13.70 -4.75
N TRP A 10 10.80 13.82 -5.97
CA TRP A 10 11.64 14.95 -6.36
C TRP A 10 10.77 15.95 -7.10
N ASN A 11 10.92 17.25 -6.80
CA ASN A 11 10.12 18.37 -7.30
C ASN A 11 9.36 18.11 -8.62
N GLN A 12 10.10 17.84 -9.71
CA GLN A 12 9.57 17.71 -11.06
C GLN A 12 9.60 16.27 -11.62
N ALA A 13 10.18 15.28 -10.92
CA ALA A 13 10.53 13.98 -11.49
C ALA A 13 9.60 12.82 -11.09
N GLY A 14 8.37 13.12 -10.65
CA GLY A 14 7.42 12.11 -10.20
C GLY A 14 7.84 11.42 -8.90
N PHE A 15 7.14 10.34 -8.56
CA PHE A 15 7.43 9.54 -7.37
C PHE A 15 8.37 8.37 -7.70
N PHE A 16 9.26 8.06 -6.76
CA PHE A 16 10.23 6.97 -6.88
C PHE A 16 10.43 6.25 -5.55
N ILE A 17 11.02 5.07 -5.58
CA ILE A 17 11.46 4.35 -4.37
C ILE A 17 12.86 4.82 -4.01
N GLN A 18 13.02 5.31 -2.79
CA GLN A 18 14.30 5.65 -2.20
C GLN A 18 14.74 4.53 -1.25
N ILE A 19 16.04 4.25 -1.24
CA ILE A 19 16.68 3.27 -0.36
C ILE A 19 17.70 3.97 0.52
N PHE A 20 17.80 3.55 1.79
CA PHE A 20 18.97 3.82 2.62
C PHE A 20 20.00 2.71 2.46
N ASN A 21 21.16 3.04 1.93
CA ASN A 21 22.26 2.11 1.77
C ASN A 21 23.13 2.13 3.04
N PHE A 22 22.98 1.12 3.90
CA PHE A 22 23.74 1.02 5.16
C PHE A 22 25.25 0.86 4.96
N SER A 23 25.72 0.43 3.78
CA SER A 23 27.15 0.26 3.51
C SER A 23 27.85 1.58 3.22
N THR A 24 27.13 2.52 2.60
CA THR A 24 27.65 3.85 2.20
C THR A 24 27.06 4.99 3.01
N GLU A 25 26.08 4.70 3.88
CA GLU A 25 25.32 5.66 4.67
C GLU A 25 24.63 6.75 3.83
N THR A 26 24.18 6.39 2.63
CA THR A 26 23.59 7.32 1.66
C THR A 26 22.14 6.99 1.30
N PHE A 27 21.40 8.03 0.95
CA PHE A 27 20.09 7.90 0.32
C PHE A 27 20.24 7.82 -1.20
N GLU A 28 19.71 6.76 -1.79
CA GLU A 28 19.83 6.50 -3.23
C GLU A 28 18.46 6.31 -3.86
N ALA A 29 18.29 6.74 -5.11
CA ALA A 29 17.09 6.42 -5.88
C ALA A 29 17.20 4.98 -6.40
N LEU A 30 16.25 4.13 -6.02
CA LEU A 30 16.27 2.71 -6.39
C LEU A 30 15.57 2.45 -7.73
N ALA A 31 14.35 2.99 -7.89
CA ALA A 31 13.56 2.81 -9.09
C ALA A 31 12.43 3.84 -9.15
N SER A 32 12.07 4.25 -10.36
CA SER A 32 10.78 4.91 -10.60
C SER A 32 9.65 3.96 -10.26
N LEU A 33 8.52 4.54 -9.84
CA LEU A 33 7.33 3.73 -9.65
C LEU A 33 6.75 3.29 -11.00
N PRO A 34 6.10 2.12 -11.05
CA PRO A 34 5.64 1.51 -12.30
C PRO A 34 4.49 2.25 -13.02
N PHE A 35 3.97 3.35 -12.47
CA PHE A 35 2.88 4.14 -13.05
C PHE A 35 2.95 5.59 -12.57
N ASP A 36 2.38 6.50 -13.37
CA ASP A 36 2.16 7.89 -12.99
C ASP A 36 0.98 8.00 -12.04
N TYR A 37 1.17 8.69 -10.92
CA TYR A 37 0.13 8.87 -9.92
C TYR A 37 -0.47 10.25 -9.98
N GLY A 38 -1.78 10.33 -9.69
CA GLY A 38 -2.41 11.58 -9.33
C GLY A 38 -1.87 12.09 -8.00
N ALA A 39 -1.81 13.41 -7.83
CA ALA A 39 -1.34 14.05 -6.59
C ALA A 39 -2.14 13.67 -5.33
N TYR A 40 -3.31 13.05 -5.50
CA TYR A 40 -4.24 12.67 -4.44
C TYR A 40 -4.46 11.16 -4.31
N ASP A 41 -3.72 10.36 -5.07
CA ASP A 41 -3.78 8.91 -4.93
C ASP A 41 -3.07 8.48 -3.63
N VAL A 42 -3.54 7.38 -3.06
CA VAL A 42 -2.97 6.84 -1.82
C VAL A 42 -1.94 5.77 -2.17
N HIS A 43 -0.77 5.85 -1.56
CA HIS A 43 0.32 4.91 -1.78
C HIS A 43 0.86 4.39 -0.47
N ASN A 44 1.13 3.09 -0.41
CA ASN A 44 1.80 2.49 0.72
C ASN A 44 2.81 1.45 0.25
N LEU A 45 4.03 1.52 0.77
CA LEU A 45 5.10 0.56 0.49
C LEU A 45 5.28 -0.35 1.71
N SER A 46 5.45 -1.64 1.47
CA SER A 46 5.66 -2.63 2.52
C SER A 46 6.60 -3.74 2.04
N ALA A 47 7.10 -4.54 2.98
CA ALA A 47 7.92 -5.70 2.67
C ALA A 47 7.05 -6.83 2.11
N PHE A 48 7.57 -7.54 1.11
CA PHE A 48 6.94 -8.71 0.52
C PHE A 48 7.97 -9.83 0.40
N ARG A 49 7.68 -11.00 1.00
CA ARG A 49 8.39 -12.27 0.79
C ARG A 49 9.89 -12.17 0.46
N GLY A 50 10.73 -12.29 1.49
CA GLY A 50 12.17 -12.14 1.35
C GLY A 50 12.52 -10.67 1.19
N ASN A 51 13.21 -10.31 0.11
CA ASN A 51 13.66 -8.94 -0.14
C ASN A 51 12.74 -8.16 -1.09
N ASN A 52 11.63 -8.74 -1.54
CA ASN A 52 10.70 -8.04 -2.42
C ASN A 52 9.91 -6.97 -1.65
N LEU A 53 9.26 -6.10 -2.40
CA LEU A 53 8.42 -5.03 -1.90
C LEU A 53 7.01 -5.21 -2.44
N SER A 54 6.01 -4.81 -1.66
CA SER A 54 4.65 -4.62 -2.13
C SER A 54 4.30 -3.13 -2.10
N LEU A 55 3.55 -2.72 -3.11
CA LEU A 55 3.07 -1.36 -3.29
C LEU A 55 1.55 -1.42 -3.43
N LEU A 56 0.86 -0.89 -2.42
CA LEU A 56 -0.57 -0.66 -2.47
C LEU A 56 -0.82 0.71 -3.09
N VAL A 57 -1.69 0.74 -4.09
CA VAL A 57 -2.15 1.94 -4.76
C VAL A 57 -3.66 1.97 -4.69
N GLN A 58 -4.21 3.09 -4.25
CA GLN A 58 -5.61 3.38 -4.41
C GLN A 58 -5.78 4.65 -5.21
N ASN A 59 -6.47 4.51 -6.34
CA ASN A 59 -6.83 5.64 -7.18
C ASN A 59 -8.05 6.37 -6.59
N LYS A 60 -7.94 7.69 -6.40
CA LYS A 60 -8.98 8.47 -5.73
C LYS A 60 -10.26 8.60 -6.56
N GLU A 61 -10.13 8.77 -7.87
CA GLU A 61 -11.28 9.00 -8.76
C GLU A 61 -12.08 7.73 -9.02
N THR A 62 -11.40 6.62 -9.25
CA THR A 62 -12.02 5.33 -9.61
C THR A 62 -12.28 4.42 -8.42
N GLU A 63 -11.80 4.81 -7.23
CA GLU A 63 -11.80 3.99 -6.00
C GLU A 63 -11.14 2.60 -6.19
N LYS A 64 -10.36 2.43 -7.25
CA LYS A 64 -9.70 1.16 -7.58
C LYS A 64 -8.49 0.96 -6.69
N ILE A 65 -8.36 -0.25 -6.17
CA ILE A 65 -7.22 -0.65 -5.35
C ILE A 65 -6.45 -1.72 -6.08
N GLU A 66 -5.15 -1.50 -6.18
CA GLU A 66 -4.21 -2.45 -6.74
C GLU A 66 -3.07 -2.68 -5.76
N VAL A 67 -2.60 -3.92 -5.66
CA VAL A 67 -1.33 -4.22 -5.01
C VAL A 67 -0.40 -4.80 -6.05
N TRP A 68 0.78 -4.23 -6.11
CA TRP A 68 1.86 -4.65 -6.99
C TRP A 68 3.01 -5.17 -6.15
N VAL A 69 3.73 -6.16 -6.65
CA VAL A 69 4.89 -6.74 -5.98
C VAL A 69 6.10 -6.65 -6.88
N THR A 70 7.26 -6.42 -6.30
CA THR A 70 8.52 -6.46 -7.05
C THR A 70 9.01 -7.89 -7.21
N ASN A 71 9.75 -8.10 -8.29
CA ASN A 71 10.71 -9.18 -8.40
C ASN A 71 12.11 -8.57 -8.29
N MET A 72 12.75 -8.76 -7.14
CA MET A 72 14.10 -8.26 -6.86
C MET A 72 15.14 -9.25 -7.37
N GLY A 73 16.09 -8.75 -8.13
CA GLY A 73 17.27 -9.47 -8.56
C GLY A 73 18.34 -9.55 -7.48
N LYS A 74 19.50 -10.07 -7.89
CA LYS A 74 20.71 -10.02 -7.06
C LYS A 74 21.07 -8.56 -6.77
N LYS A 75 21.65 -8.31 -5.59
CA LYS A 75 22.06 -6.96 -5.13
C LYS A 75 20.91 -5.95 -4.94
N GLY A 76 19.66 -6.41 -4.82
CA GLY A 76 18.54 -5.53 -4.45
C GLY A 76 18.01 -4.64 -5.58
N VAL A 77 18.33 -4.97 -6.83
CA VAL A 77 17.79 -4.27 -8.02
C VAL A 77 16.38 -4.77 -8.32
N ILE A 78 15.43 -3.87 -8.55
CA ILE A 78 14.08 -4.24 -9.00
C ILE A 78 14.14 -4.63 -10.49
N ILE A 79 13.85 -5.90 -10.80
CA ILE A 79 13.82 -6.41 -12.18
C ILE A 79 12.47 -6.08 -12.84
N SER A 80 11.38 -6.30 -12.11
CA SER A 80 10.04 -6.11 -12.64
C SER A 80 9.02 -5.86 -11.54
N TRP A 81 7.89 -5.29 -11.92
CA TRP A 81 6.69 -5.21 -11.12
C TRP A 81 5.64 -6.19 -11.65
N THR A 82 4.91 -6.83 -10.76
CA THR A 82 3.81 -7.74 -11.12
C THR A 82 2.58 -7.38 -10.30
N LYS A 83 1.42 -7.33 -10.95
CA LYS A 83 0.15 -7.09 -10.28
C LYS A 83 -0.21 -8.31 -9.44
N PHE A 84 -0.26 -8.12 -8.13
CA PHE A 84 -0.61 -9.16 -7.17
C PHE A 84 -2.10 -9.20 -6.88
N PHE A 85 -2.72 -8.03 -6.75
CA PHE A 85 -4.11 -7.88 -6.34
C PHE A 85 -4.77 -6.72 -7.08
N ARG A 86 -6.07 -6.86 -7.37
CA ARG A 86 -6.91 -5.77 -7.85
C ARG A 86 -8.34 -5.96 -7.36
N VAL A 87 -8.93 -4.90 -6.82
CA VAL A 87 -10.36 -4.80 -6.55
C VAL A 87 -10.87 -3.45 -7.06
N THR A 88 -12.03 -3.49 -7.70
CA THR A 88 -12.73 -2.29 -8.16
C THR A 88 -13.96 -2.14 -7.27
N ARG A 89 -14.13 -0.95 -6.65
CA ARG A 89 -15.24 -0.68 -5.73
C ARG A 89 -15.34 -1.73 -4.60
N PRO A 90 -14.33 -1.87 -3.73
CA PRO A 90 -14.64 -2.37 -2.39
C PRO A 90 -15.78 -1.47 -1.86
N ASP A 91 -16.77 -2.07 -1.24
CA ASP A 91 -17.89 -1.37 -0.60
C ASP A 91 -17.49 0.03 -0.11
N ARG A 92 -18.14 1.05 -0.69
CA ARG A 92 -17.76 2.47 -0.76
C ARG A 92 -17.48 3.18 0.58
N GLN A 93 -17.66 2.48 1.69
CA GLN A 93 -17.45 2.93 3.07
C GLN A 93 -16.01 2.67 3.53
N VAL A 94 -15.41 1.55 3.10
CA VAL A 94 -14.17 1.00 3.67
C VAL A 94 -12.96 1.93 3.52
N PHE A 95 -12.86 2.65 2.40
CA PHE A 95 -11.74 3.58 2.18
C PHE A 95 -12.08 5.04 2.36
N ARG A 96 -13.38 5.40 2.46
CA ARG A 96 -13.78 6.76 2.80
C ARG A 96 -13.43 7.07 4.26
N ALA A 97 -13.55 6.07 5.14
CA ALA A 97 -12.98 6.12 6.49
C ALA A 97 -11.48 6.47 6.46
N CYS A 98 -10.75 6.04 5.42
CA CYS A 98 -9.32 6.30 5.25
C CYS A 98 -8.96 7.62 4.52
N GLU A 99 -9.92 8.53 4.27
CA GLU A 99 -9.65 9.87 3.69
C GLU A 99 -9.13 10.88 4.73
N GLY A 100 -9.26 10.61 6.03
CA GLY A 100 -8.75 11.44 7.13
C GLY A 100 -7.66 10.80 8.01
N ILE A 101 -7.02 9.73 7.52
CA ILE A 101 -6.19 8.82 8.34
C ILE A 101 -4.69 9.11 8.21
N ALA A 102 -4.02 9.16 9.35
CA ALA A 102 -2.60 9.51 9.49
C ALA A 102 -1.64 8.40 9.03
N THR A 103 -2.01 7.12 9.18
CA THR A 103 -1.13 6.00 8.84
C THR A 103 -1.88 4.86 8.18
N LYS A 104 -1.37 4.41 7.02
CA LYS A 104 -1.83 3.21 6.34
C LYS A 104 -0.68 2.21 6.40
N VAL A 105 -0.94 0.99 6.85
CA VAL A 105 0.02 -0.11 6.74
C VAL A 105 -0.67 -1.23 5.98
N HIS A 106 0.04 -1.85 5.05
CA HIS A 106 -0.45 -3.06 4.41
C HIS A 106 0.58 -4.19 4.50
N PHE A 107 0.09 -5.42 4.48
CA PHE A 107 0.93 -6.59 4.29
C PHE A 107 0.15 -7.70 3.59
N ILE A 108 0.88 -8.61 2.97
CA ILE A 108 0.31 -9.81 2.34
C ILE A 108 0.56 -10.98 3.28
N ASP A 109 -0.53 -11.60 3.74
CA ASP A 109 -0.45 -12.71 4.69
C ASP A 109 0.00 -14.03 4.01
N LYS A 110 0.21 -15.06 4.83
CA LYS A 110 0.62 -16.40 4.35
C LYS A 110 -0.42 -17.04 3.40
N LYS A 111 -1.67 -16.58 3.43
CA LYS A 111 -2.78 -17.06 2.59
C LYS A 111 -2.98 -16.18 1.33
N ASN A 112 -2.00 -15.35 0.96
CA ASN A 112 -2.10 -14.40 -0.16
C ASN A 112 -3.23 -13.36 -0.02
N SER A 113 -3.74 -13.15 1.19
CA SER A 113 -4.72 -12.10 1.45
C SER A 113 -3.99 -10.78 1.68
N VAL A 114 -4.52 -9.69 1.13
CA VAL A 114 -4.01 -8.35 1.41
C VAL A 114 -4.71 -7.86 2.67
N VAL A 115 -3.94 -7.53 3.71
CA VAL A 115 -4.45 -6.89 4.92
C VAL A 115 -4.05 -5.43 4.89
N VAL A 116 -5.02 -4.54 5.10
CA VAL A 116 -4.83 -3.09 5.15
C VAL A 116 -5.29 -2.62 6.52
N CYS A 117 -4.40 -2.00 7.28
CA CYS A 117 -4.71 -1.40 8.57
C CYS A 117 -4.74 0.12 8.42
N CYS A 118 -5.80 0.72 8.93
CA CYS A 118 -6.08 2.15 8.93
C CYS A 118 -6.33 2.59 10.37
N GLU A 119 -5.87 3.79 10.72
CA GLU A 119 -6.14 4.44 12.02
C GLU A 119 -7.06 5.65 11.83
N GLU A 120 -8.32 5.52 12.23
CA GLU A 120 -9.28 6.62 12.21
C GLU A 120 -9.14 7.44 13.48
N VAL A 121 -8.86 8.74 13.33
CA VAL A 121 -8.86 9.68 14.45
C VAL A 121 -10.28 10.19 14.60
N ALA A 122 -10.97 9.76 15.66
CA ALA A 122 -12.26 10.31 16.00
C ALA A 122 -12.06 11.71 16.59
N VAL A 123 -12.57 12.73 15.90
CA VAL A 123 -12.57 14.12 16.38
C VAL A 123 -13.68 14.28 17.42
N ASP A 124 -13.44 13.75 18.63
CA ASP A 124 -14.13 14.11 19.88
C ASP A 124 -13.17 14.97 20.73
N GLU A 125 -13.67 15.69 21.74
CA GLU A 125 -12.90 16.50 22.70
C GLU A 125 -11.73 15.74 23.37
N ARG A 126 -11.70 14.41 23.24
CA ARG A 126 -10.69 13.50 23.79
C ARG A 126 -9.69 12.91 22.78
N CYS A 127 -9.73 13.27 21.50
CA CYS A 127 -8.83 12.78 20.45
C CYS A 127 -8.54 11.26 20.56
N VAL A 128 -9.56 10.42 20.35
CA VAL A 128 -9.41 8.96 20.43
C VAL A 128 -9.10 8.41 19.04
N SER A 129 -8.00 7.66 18.91
CA SER A 129 -7.67 6.90 17.70
C SER A 129 -8.30 5.50 17.74
N LEU A 130 -8.98 5.11 16.66
CA LEU A 130 -9.49 3.76 16.43
C LEU A 130 -8.69 3.11 15.30
N ALA A 131 -8.00 2.00 15.59
CA ALA A 131 -7.32 1.21 14.59
C ALA A 131 -8.21 0.05 14.12
N PHE A 132 -8.39 -0.09 12.81
CA PHE A 132 -9.07 -1.24 12.21
C PHE A 132 -8.23 -1.84 11.09
N CYS A 133 -8.29 -3.17 10.96
CA CYS A 133 -7.63 -3.91 9.90
C CYS A 133 -8.65 -4.63 9.03
N LEU A 134 -8.58 -4.36 7.74
CA LEU A 134 -9.44 -4.89 6.70
C LEU A 134 -8.70 -5.98 5.96
N ARG A 135 -9.34 -7.12 5.79
CA ARG A 135 -8.81 -8.23 5.00
C ARG A 135 -9.45 -8.21 3.62
N LEU A 136 -8.69 -7.78 2.64
CA LEU A 136 -9.06 -7.86 1.23
C LEU A 136 -8.69 -9.25 0.70
N CYS A 137 -9.73 -10.06 0.45
CA CYS A 137 -9.57 -11.38 -0.16
C CYS A 137 -9.67 -11.29 -1.68
N ILE A 138 -8.84 -12.07 -2.39
CA ILE A 138 -9.01 -12.31 -3.82
C ILE A 138 -10.29 -13.13 -3.97
N SER A 139 -11.44 -12.48 -4.16
CA SER A 139 -12.63 -13.22 -4.58
C SER A 139 -12.49 -13.45 -6.08
N SER A 140 -12.09 -14.65 -6.49
CA SER A 140 -12.63 -15.16 -7.75
C SER A 140 -14.10 -15.45 -7.48
N LYS A 141 -14.94 -14.44 -7.74
CA LYS A 141 -16.41 -14.34 -7.59
C LYS A 141 -16.86 -13.38 -6.49
N SER A 142 -17.56 -12.34 -6.94
CA SER A 142 -18.44 -11.48 -6.16
C SER A 142 -19.20 -12.27 -5.09
N CYS A 143 -18.86 -12.08 -3.82
CA CYS A 143 -19.73 -12.50 -2.73
C CYS A 143 -20.72 -11.36 -2.46
N SER A 144 -21.96 -11.58 -2.88
CA SER A 144 -23.14 -10.89 -2.40
C SER A 144 -23.28 -11.07 -0.88
N GLY A 145 -23.49 -9.94 -0.20
CA GLY A 145 -23.97 -9.68 1.18
C GLY A 145 -24.07 -10.80 2.22
N SER A 146 -23.78 -10.41 3.47
CA SER A 146 -24.55 -10.82 4.65
C SER A 146 -24.43 -9.72 5.71
N ASN A 147 -25.52 -8.97 5.93
CA ASN A 147 -25.71 -8.23 7.17
C ASN A 147 -25.78 -9.25 8.31
N ILE A 148 -25.01 -9.05 9.38
CA ILE A 148 -25.25 -9.72 10.64
C ILE A 148 -25.81 -8.64 11.56
N GLY A 149 -27.13 -8.67 11.73
CA GLY A 149 -27.81 -7.93 12.77
C GLY A 149 -27.62 -8.61 14.12
N LEU A 150 -27.69 -7.81 15.17
CA LEU A 150 -28.30 -8.14 16.45
C LEU A 150 -29.26 -7.01 16.80
#